data_AF-A0A1E8YKH9-F1
#
_entry.id   AF-A0A1E8YKH9-F1
#
_cell.length_a   1.000
_cell.length_b   1.000
_cell.length_c   1.000
_cell.angle_alpha   90.00
_cell.angle_beta   90.00
_cell.angle_gamma   90.00
#
_symmetry.space_group_name_H-M   'P 1'
#
loop_
_entity.id
_entity.type
_entity.pdbx_description
1 polymer ?
#
loop_
_entity_poly.entity_id
_entity_poly.type
_entity_poly.pdbx_seq_one_letter_code
_entity_poly.pdbx_strand_id
1 'polypeptide(L)'
;MSLTGLTARQIRYYEDYQLIFPKRSETNRRLYSLNDIDRLLEIMDMMDDGMTLKGIKKFYENQNEKSINHVESKQLTDQDVRRILRDELDIRSRF
;
A
#
# COMPACT_ATOMS: atom_id res chain seq x y z
N MET A 1 12.35 19.11 -14.66
CA MET A 1 12.71 17.86 -13.96
C MET A 1 11.49 16.97 -13.89
N SER A 2 11.62 15.68 -14.19
CA SER A 2 10.59 14.67 -13.94
C SER A 2 10.84 14.03 -12.56
N LEU A 3 9.78 13.59 -11.88
CA LEU A 3 9.89 13.03 -10.53
C LEU A 3 10.42 11.59 -10.52
N THR A 4 10.08 10.80 -11.55
CA THR A 4 10.38 9.35 -11.60
C THR A 4 11.23 8.93 -12.80
N GLY A 5 11.52 9.84 -13.74
CA GLY A 5 12.19 9.46 -15.00
C GLY A 5 11.36 8.61 -15.98
N LEU A 6 10.17 8.11 -15.57
CA LEU A 6 9.29 7.31 -16.41
C LEU A 6 8.64 8.12 -17.53
N THR A 7 8.55 7.51 -18.70
CA THR A 7 7.73 8.02 -19.80
C THR A 7 6.25 7.89 -19.48
N ALA A 8 5.43 8.78 -20.04
CA ALA A 8 3.97 8.67 -19.93
C ALA A 8 3.40 7.35 -20.52
N ARG A 9 4.15 6.66 -21.39
CA ARG A 9 3.79 5.34 -21.91
C ARG A 9 3.99 4.25 -20.85
N GLN A 10 5.11 4.26 -20.15
CA GLN A 10 5.38 3.31 -19.06
C GLN A 10 4.32 3.43 -17.96
N ILE A 11 4.02 4.65 -17.53
CA ILE A 11 3.02 4.86 -16.47
C ILE A 11 1.63 4.38 -16.91
N ARG A 12 1.24 4.60 -18.17
CA ARG A 12 0.00 4.04 -18.74
C ARG A 12 0.01 2.51 -18.73
N TYR A 13 1.14 1.92 -19.09
CA TYR A 13 1.29 0.47 -19.10
C TYR A 13 1.17 -0.14 -17.69
N TYR A 14 1.67 0.55 -16.66
CA TYR A 14 1.49 0.13 -15.27
C TYR A 14 0.04 0.29 -14.79
N GLU A 15 -0.66 1.33 -15.23
CA GLU A 15 -2.11 1.50 -15.01
C GLU A 15 -2.92 0.38 -15.68
N ASP A 16 -2.59 0.00 -16.92
CA ASP A 16 -3.24 -1.12 -17.63
C ASP A 16 -3.03 -2.46 -16.90
N TYR A 17 -1.88 -2.63 -16.24
CA TYR A 17 -1.59 -3.77 -15.35
C TYR A 17 -2.22 -3.64 -13.95
N GLN A 18 -2.98 -2.57 -13.69
CA GLN A 18 -3.65 -2.29 -12.42
C GLN A 18 -2.66 -2.18 -11.24
N LEU A 19 -1.46 -1.65 -11.50
CA LEU A 19 -0.44 -1.45 -10.47
C LEU A 19 -0.54 -0.09 -9.78
N ILE A 20 -1.18 0.87 -10.46
CA ILE A 20 -1.43 2.24 -9.99
C ILE A 20 -2.85 2.65 -10.40
N PHE A 21 -3.44 3.59 -9.65
CA PHE A 21 -4.81 4.06 -9.89
C PHE A 21 -4.92 5.58 -9.70
N PRO A 22 -4.27 6.38 -10.56
CA PRO A 22 -4.31 7.83 -10.43
C PRO A 22 -5.73 8.36 -10.60
N LYS A 23 -6.07 9.40 -9.84
CA LYS A 23 -7.36 10.10 -9.99
C LYS A 23 -7.42 10.80 -11.35
N ARG A 24 -8.64 11.08 -11.81
CA ARG A 24 -8.87 11.88 -13.01
C ARG A 24 -9.37 13.27 -12.64
N SER A 25 -8.87 14.29 -13.34
CA SER A 25 -9.42 15.65 -13.29
C SER A 25 -10.74 15.71 -14.05
N GLU A 26 -11.47 16.83 -13.93
CA GLU A 26 -12.70 17.08 -14.72
C GLU A 26 -12.44 17.02 -16.22
N THR A 27 -11.30 17.52 -16.69
CA THR A 27 -10.85 17.40 -18.10
C THR A 27 -10.20 16.04 -18.44
N ASN A 28 -10.44 15.00 -17.64
CA ASN A 28 -9.93 13.63 -17.82
C ASN A 28 -8.39 13.47 -17.86
N ARG A 29 -7.64 14.39 -17.23
CA ARG A 29 -6.19 14.25 -17.06
C ARG A 29 -5.88 13.41 -15.81
N ARG A 30 -4.79 12.64 -15.84
CA ARG A 30 -4.32 11.89 -14.66
C ARG A 30 -3.74 12.85 -13.63
N LEU A 31 -4.18 12.70 -12.39
CA LEU A 31 -3.68 13.40 -11.21
C LEU A 31 -2.99 12.36 -10.34
N TYR A 32 -1.67 12.48 -10.24
CA TYR A 32 -0.85 11.59 -9.42
C TYR A 32 -0.69 12.20 -8.03
N SER A 33 -1.03 11.42 -7.01
CA SER A 33 -0.73 11.71 -5.62
C SER A 33 0.72 11.32 -5.28
N LEU A 34 1.21 11.74 -4.10
CA LEU A 34 2.52 11.29 -3.61
C LEU A 34 2.59 9.77 -3.47
N ASN A 35 1.50 9.14 -3.02
CA ASN A 35 1.43 7.68 -2.93
C ASN A 35 1.53 7.00 -4.30
N ASP A 36 1.01 7.61 -5.37
CA ASP A 36 1.21 7.10 -6.73
C ASP A 36 2.68 7.21 -7.16
N ILE A 37 3.39 8.26 -6.73
CA ILE A 37 4.82 8.41 -7.00
C ILE A 37 5.61 7.34 -6.26
N ASP A 38 5.39 7.18 -4.96
CA ASP A 38 6.07 6.16 -4.15
C ASP A 38 5.86 4.76 -4.76
N ARG A 39 4.63 4.48 -5.19
CA ARG A 39 4.29 3.24 -5.88
C ARG A 39 5.05 3.05 -7.18
N LEU A 40 5.21 4.11 -7.96
CA LEU A 40 5.98 4.06 -9.21
C LEU A 40 7.46 3.81 -8.95
N LEU A 41 8.03 4.41 -7.89
CA LEU A 41 9.41 4.16 -7.47
C LEU A 41 9.59 2.69 -7.04
N GLU A 42 8.68 2.16 -6.23
CA GLU A 42 8.69 0.75 -5.80
C GLU A 42 8.64 -0.22 -7.00
N ILE A 43 7.78 0.06 -8.00
CA ILE A 43 7.70 -0.75 -9.22
C ILE A 43 9.02 -0.70 -10.00
N MET A 44 9.71 0.44 -10.05
CA MET A 44 11.01 0.55 -10.73
C MET A 44 12.06 -0.30 -10.03
N ASP A 45 12.19 -0.19 -8.71
CA ASP A 45 13.15 -0.99 -7.94
C ASP A 45 12.92 -2.50 -8.16
N MET A 46 11.66 -2.93 -8.14
CA MET A 46 11.30 -4.33 -8.42
C MET A 46 11.62 -4.77 -9.85
N MET A 47 11.47 -3.87 -10.82
CA MET A 47 11.85 -4.15 -12.21
C MET A 47 13.36 -4.23 -12.40
N ASP A 48 14.11 -3.39 -11.70
CA ASP A 48 15.58 -3.40 -11.70
C ASP A 48 16.13 -4.69 -11.06
N ASP A 49 15.42 -5.23 -10.06
CA ASP A 49 15.65 -6.56 -9.49
C ASP A 49 15.26 -7.72 -10.44
N GLY A 50 14.77 -7.42 -11.65
CA GLY A 50 14.44 -8.39 -12.68
C GLY A 50 13.00 -8.94 -12.61
N MET A 51 12.12 -8.36 -11.80
CA MET A 51 10.72 -8.78 -11.78
C MET A 51 9.95 -8.30 -13.01
N THR A 52 9.03 -9.15 -13.48
CA THR A 52 8.06 -8.77 -14.52
C THR A 52 6.84 -8.10 -13.89
N LEU A 53 6.11 -7.28 -14.66
CA LEU A 53 4.88 -6.62 -14.19
C LEU A 53 3.82 -7.60 -13.68
N LYS A 54 3.73 -8.80 -14.27
CA LYS A 54 2.85 -9.87 -13.77
C LYS A 54 3.28 -10.35 -12.38
N GLY A 55 4.59 -10.50 -12.18
CA GLY A 55 5.16 -10.86 -10.88
C GLY A 55 4.92 -9.78 -9.84
N ILE A 56 5.13 -8.51 -10.21
CA ILE A 56 4.88 -7.35 -9.35
C ILE A 56 3.40 -7.26 -8.96
N LYS A 57 2.47 -7.47 -9.90
CA LYS A 57 1.03 -7.49 -9.59
C LYS A 57 0.71 -8.56 -8.55
N LYS A 58 1.18 -9.79 -8.77
CA LYS A 58 0.97 -10.91 -7.85
C LYS A 58 1.58 -10.66 -6.47
N PHE A 59 2.75 -10.01 -6.42
CA PHE A 59 3.38 -9.61 -5.16
C PHE A 59 2.49 -8.68 -4.34
N TYR A 60 1.85 -7.70 -4.99
CA TYR A 60 0.93 -6.79 -4.31
C TYR A 60 -0.39 -7.42 -3.89
N GLU A 61 -0.94 -8.31 -4.71
CA GLU A 61 -2.11 -9.12 -4.34
C GLU A 61 -1.81 -9.93 -3.06
N ASN A 62 -0.66 -10.62 -3.00
CA ASN A 62 -0.25 -11.38 -1.82
C ASN A 62 -0.01 -10.49 -0.59
N GLN A 63 0.53 -9.29 -0.74
CA GLN A 63 0.70 -8.35 0.39
C GLN A 63 -0.64 -7.90 0.96
N ASN A 64 -1.61 -7.60 0.09
CA ASN A 64 -2.95 -7.23 0.51
C ASN A 64 -3.67 -8.38 1.22
N GLU A 65 -3.53 -9.61 0.73
CA GLU A 65 -4.06 -10.79 1.42
C GLU A 65 -3.44 -10.96 2.81
N LYS A 66 -2.11 -10.82 2.92
CA LYS A 66 -1.43 -10.89 4.22
C LYS A 66 -1.87 -9.79 5.18
N SER A 67 -2.07 -8.57 4.69
CA SER A 67 -2.53 -7.46 5.54
C SER A 67 -3.98 -7.65 5.99
N ILE A 68 -4.88 -8.11 5.10
CA ILE A 68 -6.26 -8.47 5.47
C ILE A 68 -6.28 -9.58 6.52
N ASN A 69 -5.52 -10.66 6.30
CA ASN A 69 -5.44 -11.77 7.25
C ASN A 69 -4.81 -11.36 8.60
N HIS A 70 -3.84 -10.44 8.59
CA HIS A 70 -3.29 -9.85 9.83
C HIS A 70 -4.30 -8.97 10.55
N VAL A 71 -5.14 -8.23 9.83
CA VAL A 71 -6.19 -7.41 10.44
C VAL A 71 -7.28 -8.31 11.03
N GLU A 72 -7.72 -9.36 10.33
CA GLU A 72 -8.69 -10.33 10.84
C GLU A 72 -8.18 -11.07 12.09
N SER A 73 -6.93 -11.55 12.08
CA SER A 73 -6.33 -12.22 13.24
C SER A 73 -6.03 -11.30 14.42
N LYS A 74 -5.99 -9.98 14.21
CA LYS A 74 -5.72 -8.97 15.23
C LYS A 74 -6.95 -8.13 15.61
N GLN A 75 -8.16 -8.51 15.16
CA GLN A 75 -9.37 -7.94 15.72
C GLN A 75 -9.48 -8.38 17.19
N LEU A 76 -8.97 -7.53 18.09
CA LEU A 76 -9.10 -7.72 19.53
C LEU A 76 -10.59 -7.81 19.84
N THR A 77 -11.00 -8.88 20.53
CA THR A 77 -12.37 -8.97 21.00
C THR A 77 -12.61 -7.89 22.06
N ASP A 78 -13.87 -7.52 22.29
CA ASP A 78 -14.22 -6.56 23.34
C ASP A 78 -13.70 -7.02 24.73
N GLN A 79 -13.54 -8.33 24.95
CA GLN A 79 -12.91 -8.88 26.14
C GLN A 79 -11.40 -8.61 26.20
N ASP A 80 -10.69 -8.72 25.08
CA ASP A 80 -9.25 -8.46 25.01
C ASP A 80 -8.96 -6.97 25.19
N VAL A 81 -9.78 -6.09 24.62
CA VAL A 81 -9.70 -4.64 24.84
C VAL A 81 -9.89 -4.31 26.33
N ARG A 82 -10.93 -4.87 26.98
CA ARG A 82 -11.15 -4.67 28.42
C ARG A 82 -10.00 -5.19 29.29
N ARG A 83 -9.36 -6.28 28.89
CA ARG A 83 -8.21 -6.85 29.61
C ARG A 83 -7.02 -5.89 29.56
N ILE A 84 -6.63 -5.46 28.36
CA ILE A 84 -5.52 -4.52 28.15
C ILE A 84 -5.74 -3.22 28.95
N LEU A 85 -6.96 -2.70 28.92
CA LEU A 85 -7.32 -1.45 29.61
C LEU A 85 -7.23 -1.57 31.13
N ARG A 86 -7.61 -2.72 31.71
CA ARG A 86 -7.41 -3.00 33.14
C ARG A 86 -5.94 -3.08 33.50
N ASP A 87 -5.15 -3.81 32.70
CA ASP A 87 -3.72 -3.97 32.94
C ASP A 87 -3.01 -2.61 32.94
N GLU A 88 -3.36 -1.71 32.01
CA GLU A 88 -2.82 -0.34 31.97
C GLU A 88 -3.20 0.50 33.20
N LEU A 89 -4.44 0.40 33.69
CA LEU A 89 -4.89 1.14 34.89
C LEU A 89 -4.20 0.63 36.16
N ASP A 90 -3.99 -0.68 36.28
CA ASP A 90 -3.29 -1.28 37.41
C ASP A 90 -1.81 -0.92 37.42
N ILE A 91 -1.17 -0.83 36.25
CA ILE A 91 0.23 -0.38 36.13
C ILE A 91 0.36 1.09 36.54
N ARG A 92 -0.59 1.95 36.15
CA ARG A 92 -0.57 3.38 36.46
C ARG A 92 -0.90 3.72 37.92
N SER A 93 -1.62 2.86 38.65
CA SER A 93 -1.89 3.09 40.08
C SER A 93 -0.75 2.67 41.01
N ARG A 94 0.28 1.99 40.47
CA ARG A 94 1.48 1.55 41.21
C ARG A 94 2.64 2.56 41.16
N PHE A 95 2.44 3.71 40.52
CA PHE A 95 3.34 4.86 40.51
C PHE A 95 2.61 6.09 41.07
#